data_AF-A0A427AD52-F1
#
_entry.id   AF-A0A427AD52-F1
#
_cell.length_a   1.000
_cell.length_b   1.000
_cell.length_c   1.000
_cell.angle_alpha   90.00
_cell.angle_beta   90.00
_cell.angle_gamma   90.00
#
_symmetry.space_group_name_H-M   'P 1'
#
loop_
_entity.id
_entity.type
_entity.pdbx_description
1 polymer ?
#
loop_
_entity_poly.entity_id
_entity_poly.type
_entity_poly.pdbx_seq_one_letter_code
_entity_poly.pdbx_strand_id
1 'polypeptide(L)'
;MAVETVVPAASAKAANEKDAEKLRFIEEMTANADAVQEKVLAEILTRNADTEYLRRYGLGGATDRATFKAKIPVVTYEDLQPEIQRIANGDRSAILSAHPISEFLTRYIKA
;
A
#
# COMPACT_ATOMS: atom_id res chain seq x y z
N MET A 1 -27.99 -7.33 39.98
CA MET A 1 -26.64 -7.79 40.36
C MET A 1 -25.68 -7.32 39.27
N ALA A 2 -25.03 -6.17 39.47
CA ALA A 2 -24.03 -5.67 38.52
C ALA A 2 -22.73 -6.43 38.79
N VAL A 3 -22.25 -7.17 37.80
CA VAL A 3 -20.92 -7.80 37.87
C VAL A 3 -19.92 -6.72 37.51
N GLU A 4 -19.33 -6.07 38.52
CA GLU A 4 -18.16 -5.22 38.30
C GLU A 4 -17.01 -6.11 37.82
N THR A 5 -16.72 -6.01 36.54
CA THR A 5 -15.56 -6.68 35.94
C THR A 5 -14.32 -5.92 36.34
N VAL A 6 -13.67 -6.35 37.43
CA VAL A 6 -12.33 -5.88 37.80
C VAL A 6 -11.37 -6.43 36.75
N VAL A 7 -10.98 -5.59 35.80
CA VAL A 7 -9.95 -5.93 34.83
C VAL A 7 -8.63 -6.13 35.59
N PRO A 8 -7.99 -7.31 35.52
CA PRO A 8 -6.77 -7.56 36.30
C PRO A 8 -5.64 -6.64 35.84
N ALA A 9 -4.84 -6.15 36.79
CA ALA A 9 -3.77 -5.16 36.57
C ALA A 9 -2.75 -5.55 35.48
N ALA A 10 -2.54 -6.86 35.25
CA ALA A 10 -1.69 -7.37 34.17
C ALA A 10 -2.27 -7.10 32.76
N SER A 11 -3.60 -7.16 32.60
CA SER A 11 -4.29 -6.86 31.34
C SER A 11 -4.26 -5.35 31.04
N ALA A 12 -4.43 -4.52 32.07
CA ALA A 12 -4.29 -3.07 31.96
C ALA A 12 -2.86 -2.65 31.59
N LYS A 13 -1.85 -3.32 32.17
CA LYS A 13 -0.43 -3.09 31.85
C LYS A 13 -0.10 -3.49 30.40
N ALA A 14 -0.55 -4.66 29.95
CA ALA A 14 -0.31 -5.14 28.58
C ALA A 14 -0.99 -4.26 27.51
N ALA A 15 -2.20 -3.75 27.78
CA ALA A 15 -2.87 -2.80 26.90
C ALA A 15 -2.07 -1.49 26.77
N ASN A 16 -1.53 -1.00 27.88
CA ASN A 16 -0.71 0.22 27.92
C ASN A 16 0.62 0.06 27.17
N GLU A 17 1.24 -1.12 27.24
CA GLU A 17 2.47 -1.44 26.47
C GLU A 17 2.20 -1.46 24.95
N LYS A 18 1.07 -2.06 24.53
CA LYS A 18 0.66 -2.09 23.13
C LYS A 18 0.34 -0.70 22.57
N ASP A 19 -0.33 0.14 23.36
CA ASP A 19 -0.63 1.51 22.93
C ASP A 19 0.63 2.38 22.91
N ALA A 20 1.56 2.19 23.86
CA ALA A 20 2.87 2.83 23.82
C ALA A 20 3.68 2.41 22.58
N GLU A 21 3.62 1.14 22.16
CA GLU A 21 4.25 0.67 20.93
C GLU A 21 3.68 1.35 19.69
N LYS A 22 2.36 1.45 19.56
CA LYS A 22 1.72 2.16 18.44
C LYS A 22 2.08 3.64 18.41
N LEU A 23 2.11 4.31 19.57
CA LEU A 23 2.49 5.71 19.65
C LEU A 23 3.96 5.92 19.26
N ARG A 24 4.86 5.04 19.68
CA ARG A 24 6.27 5.05 19.23
C ARG A 24 6.38 4.85 17.72
N PHE A 25 5.61 3.93 17.15
CA PHE A 25 5.58 3.72 15.71
C PHE A 25 5.10 4.96 14.95
N ILE A 26 4.03 5.61 15.41
CA ILE A 26 3.54 6.86 14.81
C ILE A 26 4.65 7.91 14.83
N GLU A 27 5.28 8.12 15.99
CA GLU A 27 6.37 9.09 16.14
C GLU A 27 7.56 8.79 15.23
N GLU A 28 7.98 7.52 15.13
CA GLU A 28 9.07 7.11 14.25
C GLU A 28 8.73 7.37 12.78
N MET A 29 7.51 7.03 12.35
CA MET A 29 7.08 7.20 10.96
C MET A 29 6.92 8.67 10.58
N THR A 30 6.42 9.51 11.49
CA THR A 30 6.22 10.94 11.23
C THR A 30 7.52 11.73 11.33
N ALA A 31 8.41 11.40 12.27
CA ALA A 31 9.72 12.04 12.40
C ALA A 31 10.64 11.75 11.21
N ASN A 32 10.49 10.59 10.56
CA ASN A 32 11.34 10.14 9.45
C ASN A 32 10.60 10.06 8.10
N ALA A 33 9.55 10.87 7.92
CA ALA A 33 8.61 10.73 6.80
C ALA A 33 9.27 10.69 5.41
N ASP A 34 10.28 11.52 5.14
CA ASP A 34 10.95 11.52 3.84
C ASP A 34 11.68 10.21 3.56
N ALA A 35 12.50 9.73 4.52
CA ALA A 35 13.23 8.47 4.40
C ALA A 35 12.28 7.26 4.30
N VAL A 36 11.19 7.27 5.08
CA VAL A 36 10.15 6.23 5.01
C VAL A 36 9.49 6.23 3.63
N GLN A 37 9.13 7.40 3.08
CA GLN A 37 8.53 7.50 1.74
C GLN A 37 9.50 7.07 0.63
N GLU A 38 10.80 7.37 0.73
CA GLU A 38 11.80 6.89 -0.21
C GLU A 38 11.91 5.36 -0.20
N LYS A 39 11.94 4.76 0.99
CA LYS A 39 11.96 3.30 1.14
C LYS A 39 10.70 2.64 0.59
N VAL A 40 9.52 3.20 0.91
CA VAL A 40 8.23 2.69 0.39
C VAL A 40 8.20 2.73 -1.13
N LEU A 41 8.62 3.84 -1.75
CA LEU A 41 8.70 3.94 -3.20
C LEU A 41 9.65 2.88 -3.77
N ALA A 42 10.86 2.76 -3.22
CA ALA A 42 11.85 1.79 -3.69
C ALA A 42 11.32 0.34 -3.60
N GLU A 43 10.62 -0.03 -2.52
CA GLU A 43 10.02 -1.35 -2.37
C GLU A 43 8.91 -1.63 -3.39
N ILE A 44 8.03 -0.64 -3.64
CA ILE A 44 6.97 -0.75 -4.66
C ILE A 44 7.59 -0.95 -6.05
N LEU A 45 8.58 -0.13 -6.41
CA LEU A 45 9.22 -0.18 -7.73
C LEU A 45 10.04 -1.46 -7.92
N THR A 46 10.79 -1.89 -6.90
CA THR A 46 11.55 -3.15 -6.95
C THR A 46 10.63 -4.33 -7.17
N ARG A 47 9.53 -4.41 -6.40
CA ARG A 47 8.57 -5.52 -6.49
C ARG A 47 7.89 -5.58 -7.86
N ASN A 48 7.60 -4.42 -8.44
CA ASN A 48 6.79 -4.32 -9.65
C ASN A 48 7.62 -4.06 -10.91
N ALA A 49 8.95 -4.16 -10.86
CA ALA A 49 9.86 -3.78 -11.94
C ALA A 49 9.51 -4.40 -13.30
N ASP A 50 9.04 -5.65 -13.30
CA ASP A 50 8.70 -6.41 -14.50
C ASP A 50 7.22 -6.34 -14.91
N THR A 51 6.40 -5.56 -14.18
CA THR A 51 4.99 -5.36 -14.54
C THR A 51 4.86 -4.69 -15.90
N GLU A 52 3.77 -4.99 -16.62
CA GLU A 52 3.49 -4.40 -17.92
C GLU A 52 3.47 -2.86 -17.84
N TYR A 53 2.85 -2.31 -16.79
CA TYR A 53 2.72 -0.87 -16.62
C TYR A 53 4.06 -0.16 -16.45
N LEU A 54 4.94 -0.63 -15.56
CA LEU A 54 6.25 0.01 -15.36
C LEU A 54 7.19 -0.20 -16.56
N ARG A 55 7.08 -1.33 -17.27
CA ARG A 55 7.81 -1.56 -18.51
C ARG A 55 7.36 -0.64 -19.65
N ARG A 56 6.05 -0.36 -19.74
CA ARG A 56 5.49 0.57 -20.74
C ARG A 56 6.14 1.96 -20.68
N TYR A 57 6.40 2.45 -19.47
CA TYR A 57 7.06 3.74 -19.25
C TYR A 57 8.59 3.65 -19.18
N GLY A 58 9.15 2.47 -19.46
CA GLY A 58 10.60 2.28 -19.56
C GLY A 58 11.33 2.60 -18.26
N LEU A 59 10.73 2.35 -17.08
CA LEU A 59 11.36 2.63 -15.79
C LEU A 59 12.69 1.87 -15.64
N GLY A 60 12.78 0.68 -16.23
CA GLY A 60 14.04 -0.06 -16.39
C GLY A 60 14.62 -0.57 -15.07
N GLY A 61 13.76 -0.91 -14.10
CA GLY A 61 14.17 -1.35 -12.77
C GLY A 61 14.72 -0.23 -11.88
N ALA A 62 14.67 1.04 -12.31
CA ALA A 62 15.02 2.16 -11.46
C ALA A 62 14.05 2.28 -10.28
N THR A 63 14.60 2.52 -9.09
CA THR A 63 13.86 2.60 -7.83
C THR A 63 13.94 3.97 -7.17
N ASP A 64 14.67 4.91 -7.78
CA ASP A 64 14.88 6.25 -7.25
C ASP A 64 13.74 7.22 -7.62
N ARG A 65 13.55 8.21 -6.74
CA ARG A 65 12.50 9.23 -6.85
C ARG A 65 12.63 10.09 -8.10
N ALA A 66 13.85 10.40 -8.55
CA ALA A 66 14.08 11.30 -9.67
C ALA A 66 13.67 10.64 -10.98
N THR A 67 14.10 9.39 -11.20
CA THR A 67 13.73 8.61 -12.38
C THR A 67 12.23 8.31 -12.41
N PHE A 68 11.64 7.96 -11.26
CA PHE A 68 10.19 7.76 -11.14
C PHE A 68 9.40 9.00 -11.59
N LYS A 69 9.74 10.18 -11.04
CA LYS A 69 9.08 11.46 -11.39
C LYS A 69 9.27 11.86 -12.85
N ALA A 70 10.41 11.51 -13.45
CA ALA A 70 10.70 11.85 -14.84
C ALA A 70 9.97 10.95 -15.85
N LYS A 71 9.70 9.69 -15.49
CA LYS A 71 9.18 8.68 -16.43
C LYS A 71 7.72 8.32 -16.23
N ILE A 72 7.23 8.28 -14.99
CA ILE A 72 5.87 7.82 -14.69
C ILE A 72 4.92 9.02 -14.69
N PRO A 73 3.89 9.04 -15.54
CA PRO A 73 2.93 10.15 -15.58
C PRO A 73 1.99 10.11 -14.37
N VAL A 74 1.45 11.28 -14.03
CA VAL A 74 0.28 11.38 -13.17
C VAL A 74 -0.95 11.00 -14.00
N VAL A 75 -1.75 10.06 -13.52
CA VAL A 75 -2.88 9.45 -14.26
C VAL A 75 -4.21 9.58 -13.53
N THR A 76 -5.32 9.55 -14.27
CA THR A 76 -6.67 9.38 -13.74
C THR A 76 -7.10 7.91 -13.77
N TYR A 77 -8.35 7.63 -13.35
CA TYR A 77 -8.91 6.29 -13.43
C TYR A 77 -9.09 5.82 -14.88
N GLU A 78 -9.52 6.73 -15.77
CA GLU A 78 -9.79 6.46 -17.18
C GLU A 78 -8.52 6.00 -17.91
N ASP A 79 -7.36 6.54 -17.54
CA ASP A 79 -6.06 6.14 -18.10
C ASP A 79 -5.68 4.69 -17.73
N LEU A 80 -6.18 4.16 -16.59
CA LEU A 80 -5.93 2.81 -16.09
C LEU A 80 -7.08 1.83 -16.39
N GLN A 81 -8.20 2.32 -16.90
CA GLN A 81 -9.38 1.53 -17.19
C GLN A 81 -9.09 0.32 -18.11
N PRO A 82 -8.23 0.43 -19.16
CA PRO A 82 -7.91 -0.72 -20.02
C PRO A 82 -7.25 -1.87 -19.26
N GLU A 83 -6.29 -1.59 -18.38
CA GLU A 83 -5.62 -2.57 -17.53
C GLU A 83 -6.59 -3.19 -16.54
N ILE A 84 -7.41 -2.36 -15.89
CA ILE A 84 -8.42 -2.79 -14.92
C ILE A 84 -9.43 -3.73 -15.60
N GLN A 85 -9.91 -3.41 -16.81
CA GLN A 85 -10.86 -4.24 -17.53
C GLN A 85 -10.25 -5.59 -17.94
N ARG A 86 -8.97 -5.63 -18.34
CA ARG A 86 -8.26 -6.88 -18.61
C ARG A 86 -8.20 -7.77 -17.38
N ILE A 87 -7.84 -7.21 -16.22
CA ILE A 87 -7.78 -7.94 -14.96
C ILE A 87 -9.18 -8.45 -14.56
N ALA A 88 -10.22 -7.61 -14.70
CA ALA A 88 -11.61 -7.98 -14.42
C ALA A 88 -12.12 -9.11 -15.34
N ASN A 89 -11.69 -9.11 -16.60
CA ASN A 89 -12.02 -10.16 -17.57
C ASN A 89 -11.19 -11.43 -17.40
N GLY A 90 -10.33 -11.51 -16.38
CA GLY A 90 -9.60 -12.72 -16.01
C GLY A 90 -8.13 -12.78 -16.43
N ASP A 91 -7.55 -11.70 -16.97
CA ASP A 91 -6.11 -11.64 -17.20
C ASP A 91 -5.37 -11.65 -15.85
N ARG A 92 -4.56 -12.69 -15.61
CA ARG A 92 -3.77 -12.89 -14.38
C ARG A 92 -2.28 -12.58 -14.56
N SER A 93 -1.89 -12.05 -15.71
CA SER A 93 -0.51 -11.60 -15.93
C SER A 93 -0.18 -10.39 -15.04
N ALA A 94 1.11 -10.13 -14.82
CA ALA A 94 1.59 -9.03 -13.98
C ALA A 94 1.40 -7.67 -14.69
N ILE A 95 0.17 -7.17 -14.76
CA ILE A 95 -0.16 -5.91 -15.45
C ILE A 95 0.24 -4.70 -14.60
N LEU A 96 -0.36 -4.57 -13.41
CA LEU A 96 -0.14 -3.44 -12.47
C LEU A 96 0.69 -3.83 -11.23
N SER A 97 0.71 -5.12 -10.88
CA SER A 97 1.34 -5.64 -9.68
C SER A 97 1.93 -7.02 -9.95
N ALA A 98 3.09 -7.30 -9.35
CA ALA A 98 3.66 -8.65 -9.36
C ALA A 98 2.88 -9.62 -8.45
N HIS A 99 2.16 -9.10 -7.44
CA HIS A 99 1.22 -9.89 -6.65
C HIS A 99 -0.14 -9.95 -7.36
N PRO A 100 -0.80 -11.13 -7.41
CA PRO A 100 -2.13 -11.26 -8.01
C PRO A 100 -3.15 -10.31 -7.37
N ILE A 101 -3.98 -9.68 -8.18
CA ILE A 101 -5.10 -8.86 -7.69
C ILE A 101 -6.16 -9.79 -7.09
N SER A 102 -6.42 -9.66 -5.79
CA SER A 102 -7.35 -10.51 -5.04
C SER A 102 -8.80 -10.10 -5.25
N GLU A 103 -9.07 -8.80 -5.32
CA GLU A 103 -10.42 -8.24 -5.39
C GLU A 103 -10.41 -6.82 -5.98
N PHE A 104 -11.58 -6.33 -6.37
CA PHE A 104 -11.80 -4.93 -6.72
C PHE A 104 -12.65 -4.26 -5.64
N LEU A 105 -12.10 -3.23 -5.00
CA LEU A 105 -12.81 -2.45 -4.00
C LEU A 105 -13.71 -1.42 -4.69
N THR A 106 -14.94 -1.81 -4.99
CA THR A 106 -15.94 -0.94 -5.62
C THR A 106 -16.89 -0.37 -4.57
N ARG A 107 -17.39 0.86 -4.79
CA ARG A 107 -18.42 1.43 -3.93
C ARG A 107 -19.69 0.58 -4.06
N TYR A 108 -20.26 0.21 -2.92
CA TYR A 108 -21.58 -0.41 -2.90
C TYR A 108 -22.63 0.63 -3.29
N ILE A 109 -23.20 0.51 -4.49
CA ILE A 109 -24.41 1.25 -4.88
C ILE A 109 -25.58 0.29 -4.66
N LYS A 110 -26.37 0.56 -3.63
CA LYS A 110 -27.62 -0.17 -3.39
C LYS A 110 -28.62 0.27 -4.48
N ALA A 111 -29.03 -0.67 -5.33
CA ALA A 111 -30.11 -0.46 -6.29
C ALA A 111 -31.47 -0.36 -5.60
#